data_AF-A0A1N6ZGC2-F1
#
_entry.id   AF-A0A1N6ZGC2-F1
#
_cell.length_a   1.000
_cell.length_b   1.000
_cell.length_c   1.000
_cell.angle_alpha   90.00
_cell.angle_beta   90.00
_cell.angle_gamma   90.00
#
_symmetry.space_group_name_H-M   'P 1'
#
loop_
_entity.id
_entity.type
_entity.pdbx_description
1 polymer ?
#
loop_
_entity_poly.entity_id
_entity_poly.type
_entity_poly.pdbx_seq_one_letter_code
_entity_poly.pdbx_strand_id
1 'polypeptide(L)'
;MRDVCIVGGGVAGLAASIFTARAGLDTLVVDGGESILARNASLENYPGYPDGIDARRYLQLSREQARNAGATFELGHVTRIEAIDDTDLEQGFILETDGGEPLEARRVIAASWSDSEYLVPLDVGRLQRGSKHYVSVDDGGRTAVDGIYAAGRLANEPHQSIVAAGHGAKVGLAVIHDSDANFYHDWVAPEGYFTGRDRDVPPGCEEIDDDERLERDEQARARMLEAFSEPLDEQPTMHPSVAETDTEN
;
A
#
# COMPACT_ATOMS: atom_id res chain seq x y z
N MET A 1 -9.42 11.06 -13.70
CA MET A 1 -9.60 9.78 -13.01
C MET A 1 -8.29 8.99 -12.94
N ARG A 2 -7.85 8.60 -11.74
CA ARG A 2 -6.72 7.69 -11.47
C ARG A 2 -7.13 6.24 -11.78
N ASP A 3 -6.16 5.37 -12.04
CA ASP A 3 -6.45 3.94 -12.17
C ASP A 3 -6.74 3.31 -10.80
N VAL A 4 -5.96 3.69 -9.78
CA VAL A 4 -6.09 3.17 -8.42
C VAL A 4 -5.89 4.29 -7.40
N CYS A 5 -6.83 4.41 -6.46
CA CYS A 5 -6.65 5.20 -5.24
C CYS A 5 -6.58 4.29 -4.01
N ILE A 6 -5.55 4.46 -3.18
CA ILE A 6 -5.33 3.66 -1.97
C ILE A 6 -5.57 4.56 -0.76
N VAL A 7 -6.50 4.16 0.09
CA VAL A 7 -6.84 4.90 1.32
C VAL A 7 -6.04 4.33 2.48
N GLY A 8 -4.96 5.02 2.86
CA GLY A 8 -4.08 4.69 3.97
C GLY A 8 -2.65 4.35 3.55
N GLY A 9 -1.67 5.15 3.99
CA GLY A 9 -0.23 4.92 3.76
C GLY A 9 0.44 4.02 4.81
N GLY A 10 -0.32 3.11 5.41
CA GLY A 10 0.20 2.08 6.31
C GLY A 10 0.86 0.92 5.56
N VAL A 11 1.29 -0.11 6.30
CA VAL A 11 2.05 -1.25 5.74
C VAL A 11 1.33 -1.94 4.57
N ALA A 12 0.02 -2.19 4.69
CA ALA A 12 -0.75 -2.84 3.63
C ALA A 12 -0.90 -1.95 2.39
N GLY A 13 -1.19 -0.66 2.58
CA GLY A 13 -1.34 0.29 1.48
C GLY A 13 -0.02 0.56 0.74
N LEU A 14 1.09 0.64 1.47
CA LEU A 14 2.44 0.76 0.88
C LEU A 14 2.83 -0.49 0.08
N ALA A 15 2.51 -1.69 0.58
CA ALA A 15 2.75 -2.92 -0.18
C ALA A 15 1.89 -2.95 -1.45
N ALA A 16 0.58 -2.64 -1.34
CA ALA A 16 -0.30 -2.59 -2.50
C ALA A 16 0.16 -1.57 -3.55
N SER A 17 0.60 -0.38 -3.11
CA SER A 17 1.03 0.70 -4.01
C SER A 17 2.30 0.37 -4.79
N ILE A 18 3.25 -0.36 -4.18
CA ILE A 18 4.43 -0.88 -4.90
C ILE A 18 3.98 -1.78 -6.04
N PHE A 19 3.04 -2.69 -5.81
CA PHE A 19 2.57 -3.62 -6.83
C PHE A 19 1.83 -2.89 -7.95
N THR A 20 0.82 -2.08 -7.63
CA THR A 20 0.01 -1.40 -8.66
C THR A 20 0.84 -0.42 -9.47
N ALA A 21 1.74 0.34 -8.84
CA ALA A 21 2.62 1.27 -9.54
C ALA A 21 3.64 0.55 -10.43
N ARG A 22 4.24 -0.56 -9.97
CA ARG A 22 5.14 -1.38 -10.81
C ARG A 22 4.45 -1.99 -12.02
N ALA A 23 3.14 -2.23 -11.94
CA ALA A 23 2.34 -2.67 -13.08
C ALA A 23 1.97 -1.53 -14.05
N GLY A 24 2.43 -0.30 -13.79
CA GLY A 24 2.18 0.87 -14.63
C GLY A 24 0.82 1.54 -14.41
N LEU A 25 0.08 1.16 -13.36
CA LEU A 25 -1.19 1.80 -13.02
C LEU A 25 -0.94 3.17 -12.40
N ASP A 26 -1.71 4.18 -12.81
CA ASP A 26 -1.69 5.50 -12.16
C ASP A 26 -2.23 5.39 -10.73
N THR A 27 -1.29 5.24 -9.79
CA THR A 27 -1.53 4.90 -8.39
C THR A 27 -1.36 6.14 -7.50
N LEU A 28 -2.41 6.49 -6.78
CA LEU A 28 -2.40 7.51 -5.73
C LEU A 28 -2.62 6.86 -4.37
N VAL A 29 -1.83 7.26 -3.37
CA VAL A 29 -2.05 6.91 -1.96
C VAL A 29 -2.47 8.17 -1.21
N VAL A 30 -3.68 8.17 -0.65
CA VAL A 30 -4.14 9.19 0.30
C VAL A 30 -3.78 8.71 1.70
N ASP A 31 -2.88 9.42 2.36
CA ASP A 31 -2.28 9.01 3.62
C ASP A 31 -2.53 10.06 4.70
N GLY A 32 -3.17 9.66 5.81
CA GLY A 32 -3.37 10.53 6.97
C GLY A 32 -2.10 10.71 7.84
N GLY A 33 -1.02 9.98 7.55
CA GLY A 33 0.24 10.08 8.29
C GLY A 33 0.26 9.35 9.64
N GLU A 34 -0.82 8.66 10.00
CA GLU A 34 -1.01 8.06 11.32
C GLU A 34 -0.87 6.53 11.34
N SER A 35 0.08 5.97 10.60
CA SER A 35 0.31 4.51 10.61
C SER A 35 0.51 4.00 12.03
N ILE A 36 -0.32 3.04 12.46
CA ILE A 36 -0.21 2.46 13.81
C ILE A 36 1.17 1.84 14.08
N LEU A 37 1.86 1.41 13.02
CA LEU A 37 3.22 0.89 13.12
C LEU A 37 4.19 1.96 13.65
N ALA A 38 4.05 3.23 13.24
CA ALA A 38 4.94 4.34 13.63
C ALA A 38 4.91 4.64 15.15
N ARG A 39 3.89 4.16 15.87
CA ARG A 39 3.78 4.29 17.33
C ARG A 39 4.67 3.30 18.10
N ASN A 40 5.19 2.26 17.43
CA ASN A 40 5.97 1.21 18.09
C ASN A 40 7.47 1.57 18.08
N ALA A 41 8.20 1.06 19.07
CA ALA A 41 9.62 1.34 19.23
C ALA A 41 10.51 0.63 18.18
N SER A 42 10.21 -0.62 17.87
CA SER A 42 10.99 -1.45 16.93
C SER A 42 10.10 -2.50 16.26
N LEU A 43 10.43 -2.86 15.03
CA LEU A 43 9.83 -3.94 14.25
C LEU A 43 10.82 -5.12 14.20
N GLU A 44 10.59 -6.12 15.05
CA GLU A 44 11.58 -7.17 15.31
C GLU A 44 11.38 -8.46 14.50
N ASN A 45 10.17 -8.69 13.97
CA ASN A 45 9.80 -9.95 13.32
C ASN A 45 9.51 -9.80 11.82
N TYR A 46 10.17 -8.85 11.17
CA TYR A 46 10.07 -8.64 9.71
C TYR A 46 11.31 -9.21 9.00
N PRO A 47 11.17 -10.23 8.14
CA PRO A 47 12.31 -10.86 7.47
C PRO A 47 13.17 -9.85 6.68
N GLY A 48 14.49 -10.01 6.76
CA GLY A 48 15.46 -9.08 6.17
C GLY A 48 16.08 -8.10 7.17
N TYR A 49 15.53 -7.98 8.37
CA TYR A 49 16.05 -7.16 9.45
C TYR A 49 16.47 -8.06 10.64
N PRO A 50 17.70 -8.59 10.66
CA PRO A 50 18.11 -9.62 11.63
C PRO A 50 18.05 -9.16 13.09
N ASP A 51 18.29 -7.87 13.34
CA ASP A 51 18.21 -7.24 14.67
C ASP A 51 16.96 -6.33 14.81
N GLY A 52 15.99 -6.50 13.90
CA GLY A 52 14.86 -5.60 13.74
C GLY A 52 15.22 -4.27 13.07
N ILE A 53 14.21 -3.42 12.93
CA ILE A 53 14.33 -2.08 12.33
C ILE A 53 13.41 -1.10 13.08
N ASP A 54 13.82 0.16 13.15
CA ASP A 54 12.92 1.23 13.55
C ASP A 54 11.64 1.25 12.69
N ALA A 55 10.49 1.20 13.34
CA ALA A 55 9.19 1.14 12.67
C ALA A 55 8.95 2.28 11.68
N ARG A 56 9.43 3.50 11.98
CA ARG A 56 9.29 4.67 11.10
C ARG A 56 10.28 4.62 9.95
N ARG A 57 11.50 4.15 10.19
CA ARG A 57 12.49 3.92 9.12
C ARG A 57 11.93 2.93 8.10
N TYR A 58 11.34 1.84 8.56
CA TYR A 58 10.68 0.86 7.67
C TYR A 58 9.59 1.53 6.82
N LEU A 59 8.71 2.34 7.42
CA LEU A 59 7.66 3.05 6.69
C LEU A 59 8.23 4.07 5.69
N GLN A 60 9.26 4.82 6.05
CA GLN A 60 9.94 5.78 5.18
C GLN A 60 10.56 5.08 3.95
N LEU A 61 11.30 4.00 4.17
CA LEU A 61 11.90 3.19 3.10
C LEU A 61 10.85 2.52 2.21
N SER A 62 9.77 1.99 2.81
CA SER A 62 8.66 1.40 2.06
C SER A 62 7.94 2.44 1.19
N ARG A 63 7.73 3.65 1.71
CA ARG A 63 7.16 4.77 0.96
C ARG A 63 8.06 5.23 -0.17
N GLU A 64 9.36 5.27 0.06
CA GLU A 64 10.34 5.58 -0.98
C GLU A 64 10.34 4.52 -2.08
N GLN A 65 10.28 3.23 -1.73
CA GLN A 65 10.17 2.15 -2.70
C GLN A 65 8.90 2.29 -3.55
N ALA A 66 7.77 2.62 -2.94
CA ALA A 66 6.52 2.91 -3.66
C ALA A 66 6.66 4.10 -4.62
N ARG A 67 7.33 5.18 -4.20
CA ARG A 67 7.61 6.33 -5.09
C ARG A 67 8.51 5.95 -6.26
N ASN A 68 9.57 5.18 -6.01
CA ASN A 68 10.47 4.69 -7.06
C ASN A 68 9.74 3.79 -8.06
N ALA A 69 8.72 3.06 -7.61
CA ALA A 69 7.83 2.28 -8.46
C ALA A 69 6.85 3.14 -9.28
N GLY A 70 6.66 4.43 -8.95
CA GLY A 70 5.77 5.36 -9.64
C GLY A 70 4.52 5.80 -8.84
N ALA A 71 4.33 5.33 -7.60
CA ALA A 71 3.19 5.74 -6.80
C ALA A 71 3.30 7.21 -6.36
N THR A 72 2.18 7.92 -6.41
CA THR A 72 2.06 9.29 -5.89
C THR A 72 1.37 9.30 -4.53
N PHE A 73 1.58 10.36 -3.75
CA PHE A 73 1.07 10.46 -2.39
C PHE A 73 0.45 11.82 -2.13
N GLU A 74 -0.68 11.82 -1.45
CA GLU A 74 -1.35 13.01 -0.95
C GLU A 74 -1.57 12.87 0.56
N LEU A 75 -1.32 13.94 1.32
CA LEU A 75 -1.61 13.99 2.74
C LEU A 75 -3.07 14.36 2.91
N GLY A 76 -3.85 13.53 3.59
CA GLY A 76 -5.26 13.81 3.86
C GLY A 76 -6.04 12.58 4.34
N HIS A 77 -7.30 12.79 4.68
CA HIS A 77 -8.23 11.75 5.08
C HIS A 77 -9.38 11.66 4.07
N VAL A 78 -9.63 10.46 3.55
CA VAL A 78 -10.84 10.22 2.76
C VAL A 78 -12.01 10.10 3.72
N THR A 79 -13.03 10.94 3.53
CA THR A 79 -14.20 11.05 4.41
C THR A 79 -15.43 10.34 3.83
N ARG A 80 -15.49 10.21 2.50
CA ARG A 80 -16.62 9.57 1.80
C ARG A 80 -16.18 9.04 0.44
N ILE A 81 -16.76 7.91 0.03
CA ILE A 81 -16.62 7.37 -1.32
C ILE A 81 -17.99 7.04 -1.88
N GLU A 82 -18.25 7.47 -3.10
CA GLU A 82 -19.48 7.18 -3.84
C GLU A 82 -19.15 6.65 -5.24
N ALA A 83 -20.02 5.80 -5.78
CA ALA A 83 -19.93 5.38 -7.17
C ALA A 83 -20.31 6.55 -8.09
N ILE A 84 -19.64 6.67 -9.22
CA ILE A 84 -20.04 7.58 -10.30
C ILE A 84 -21.27 6.97 -10.99
N ASP A 85 -22.33 7.75 -11.17
CA ASP A 85 -23.64 7.27 -11.66
C ASP A 85 -23.56 6.61 -13.06
N ASP A 86 -24.40 5.60 -13.25
CA ASP A 86 -24.50 4.62 -14.36
C ASP A 86 -24.73 5.20 -15.79
N THR A 87 -24.76 6.54 -15.94
CA THR A 87 -24.88 7.19 -17.26
C THR A 87 -23.56 7.36 -17.98
N ASP A 88 -22.43 7.22 -17.27
CA ASP A 88 -21.09 7.27 -17.85
C ASP A 88 -20.61 5.86 -18.22
N LEU A 89 -20.01 5.73 -19.41
CA LEU A 89 -19.44 4.47 -19.92
C LEU A 89 -18.22 3.99 -19.11
N GLU A 90 -17.72 4.79 -18.16
CA GLU A 90 -16.58 4.46 -17.29
C GLU A 90 -17.05 4.30 -15.83
N GLN A 91 -17.04 3.05 -15.35
CA GLN A 91 -17.25 2.75 -13.93
C GLN A 91 -16.10 3.32 -13.09
N GLY A 92 -16.44 3.95 -11.96
CA GLY A 92 -15.45 4.53 -11.06
C GLY A 92 -16.07 5.13 -9.80
N PHE A 93 -15.24 5.81 -9.02
CA PHE A 93 -15.58 6.33 -7.70
C PHE A 93 -15.11 7.77 -7.53
N ILE A 94 -15.92 8.56 -6.82
CA ILE A 94 -15.54 9.87 -6.30
C ILE A 94 -15.20 9.71 -4.82
N LEU A 95 -14.05 10.23 -4.42
CA LEU A 95 -13.55 10.22 -3.05
C LEU A 95 -13.49 11.67 -2.54
N GLU A 96 -14.26 11.96 -1.50
CA GLU A 96 -14.16 13.23 -0.77
C GLU A 96 -13.01 13.14 0.24
N THR A 97 -12.21 14.20 0.32
CA THR A 97 -11.15 14.34 1.33
C THR A 97 -11.50 15.45 2.32
N ASP A 98 -10.88 15.42 3.51
CA ASP A 98 -11.06 16.44 4.56
C ASP A 98 -10.45 17.81 4.21
N GLY A 99 -9.67 17.88 3.14
CA GLY A 99 -9.19 19.13 2.54
C GLY A 99 -8.70 18.89 1.11
N GLY A 100 -9.38 19.50 0.13
CA GLY A 100 -9.01 19.38 -1.27
C GLY A 100 -10.21 19.32 -2.19
N GLU A 101 -9.93 19.19 -3.48
CA GLU A 101 -10.94 18.84 -4.48
C GLU A 101 -11.20 17.32 -4.45
N PRO A 102 -12.43 16.87 -4.73
CA PRO A 102 -12.71 15.44 -4.82
C PRO A 102 -11.79 14.72 -5.80
N LEU A 103 -11.39 13.51 -5.44
CA LEU A 103 -10.56 12.65 -6.26
C LEU A 103 -11.43 11.64 -7.01
N GLU A 104 -11.06 11.31 -8.24
CA GLU A 104 -11.73 10.26 -9.00
C GLU A 104 -10.78 9.09 -9.24
N ALA A 105 -11.25 7.86 -9.03
CA ALA A 105 -10.49 6.65 -9.31
C ALA A 105 -11.36 5.52 -9.86
N ARG A 106 -10.81 4.72 -10.77
CA ARG A 106 -11.48 3.51 -11.28
C ARG A 106 -11.60 2.41 -10.23
N ARG A 107 -10.59 2.30 -9.38
CA ARG A 107 -10.50 1.28 -8.32
C ARG A 107 -10.03 1.91 -7.01
N VAL A 108 -10.53 1.40 -5.89
CA VAL A 108 -10.14 1.85 -4.56
C VAL A 108 -9.66 0.69 -3.70
N ILE A 109 -8.51 0.83 -3.07
CA ILE A 109 -8.03 -0.09 -2.03
C ILE A 109 -8.17 0.57 -0.66
N ALA A 110 -9.05 0.03 0.17
CA ALA A 110 -9.23 0.43 1.57
C ALA A 110 -8.17 -0.23 2.47
N ALA A 111 -7.19 0.55 2.94
CA ALA A 111 -6.06 0.09 3.76
C ALA A 111 -5.90 0.89 5.08
N SER A 112 -6.99 1.48 5.56
CA SER A 112 -7.11 2.42 6.69
C SER A 112 -7.21 1.75 8.08
N TRP A 113 -6.48 0.65 8.28
CA TRP A 113 -6.44 -0.13 9.53
C TRP A 113 -7.80 -0.68 10.00
N SER A 114 -8.63 0.09 10.71
CA SER A 114 -9.98 -0.33 11.13
C SER A 114 -11.06 0.71 10.85
N ASP A 115 -10.70 1.85 10.27
CA ASP A 115 -11.68 2.82 9.82
C ASP A 115 -12.26 2.39 8.47
N SER A 116 -13.57 2.47 8.34
CA SER A 116 -14.34 2.18 7.13
C SER A 116 -15.53 3.11 6.97
N GLU A 117 -15.59 4.22 7.71
CA GLU A 117 -16.75 5.13 7.67
C GLU A 117 -16.95 5.73 6.28
N TYR A 118 -15.86 6.04 5.59
CA TYR A 118 -15.90 6.53 4.21
C TYR A 118 -16.51 5.54 3.20
N LEU A 119 -16.62 4.26 3.55
CA LEU A 119 -17.26 3.23 2.72
C LEU A 119 -18.76 3.05 3.03
N VAL A 120 -19.32 3.76 4.02
CA VAL A 120 -20.76 3.65 4.38
C VAL A 120 -21.71 3.80 3.19
N PRO A 121 -21.49 4.73 2.23
CA PRO A 121 -22.38 4.85 1.08
C PRO A 121 -22.38 3.64 0.16
N LEU A 122 -21.37 2.77 0.27
CA LEU A 122 -21.18 1.58 -0.55
C LEU A 122 -21.53 0.32 0.25
N ASP A 123 -22.29 -0.60 -0.35
CA ASP A 123 -22.66 -1.87 0.29
C ASP A 123 -21.54 -2.92 0.23
N VAL A 124 -20.34 -2.56 0.72
CA VAL A 124 -19.12 -3.38 0.63
C VAL A 124 -19.10 -4.55 1.61
N GLY A 125 -20.17 -4.79 2.36
CA GLY A 125 -20.20 -5.83 3.40
C GLY A 125 -19.41 -5.45 4.66
N ARG A 126 -19.66 -4.26 5.21
CA ARG A 126 -19.05 -3.80 6.47
C ARG A 126 -19.54 -4.64 7.65
N LEU A 127 -18.62 -5.02 8.54
CA LEU A 127 -18.86 -5.82 9.73
C LEU A 127 -18.31 -5.10 10.97
N GLN A 128 -19.05 -5.16 12.09
CA GLN A 128 -18.58 -4.63 13.37
C GLN A 128 -18.32 -5.78 14.35
N ARG A 129 -17.14 -5.79 14.99
CA ARG A 129 -16.83 -6.71 16.09
C ARG A 129 -16.20 -5.92 17.24
N GLY A 130 -16.97 -5.71 18.31
CA GLY A 130 -16.58 -4.81 19.40
C GLY A 130 -16.47 -3.37 18.90
N SER A 131 -15.38 -2.68 19.24
CA SER A 131 -15.12 -1.30 18.78
C SER A 131 -14.50 -1.20 17.38
N LYS A 132 -14.25 -2.32 16.70
CA LYS A 132 -13.54 -2.35 15.41
C LYS A 132 -14.48 -2.67 14.25
N HIS A 133 -14.26 -1.99 13.13
CA HIS A 133 -14.90 -2.30 11.87
C HIS A 133 -13.97 -3.09 10.96
N TYR A 134 -14.60 -3.91 10.12
CA TYR A 134 -13.96 -4.74 9.10
C TYR A 134 -14.79 -4.68 7.82
N VAL A 135 -14.18 -5.08 6.71
CA VAL A 135 -14.83 -5.26 5.42
C VAL A 135 -14.70 -6.73 5.02
N SER A 136 -15.81 -7.34 4.61
CA SER A 136 -15.80 -8.71 4.09
C SER A 136 -15.12 -8.74 2.73
N VAL A 137 -14.18 -9.66 2.54
CA VAL A 137 -13.46 -9.84 1.28
C VAL A 137 -13.29 -11.30 0.90
N ASP A 138 -13.02 -11.55 -0.38
CA ASP A 138 -12.47 -12.84 -0.84
C ASP A 138 -10.98 -12.99 -0.51
N ASP A 139 -10.38 -14.13 -0.89
CA ASP A 139 -8.95 -14.43 -0.64
C ASP A 139 -7.98 -13.45 -1.33
N GLY A 140 -8.46 -12.69 -2.32
CA GLY A 140 -7.71 -11.67 -3.05
C GLY A 140 -7.95 -10.24 -2.55
N GLY A 141 -8.83 -10.05 -1.56
CA GLY A 141 -9.17 -8.74 -1.01
C GLY A 141 -10.30 -8.01 -1.74
N ARG A 142 -11.04 -8.65 -2.65
CA ARG A 142 -12.19 -8.05 -3.35
C ARG A 142 -13.41 -7.99 -2.43
N THR A 143 -14.12 -6.87 -2.45
CA THR A 143 -15.39 -6.73 -1.73
C THR A 143 -16.59 -7.17 -2.56
N ALA A 144 -17.81 -6.99 -2.06
CA ALA A 144 -19.03 -7.21 -2.83
C ALA A 144 -19.29 -6.14 -3.92
N VAL A 145 -18.54 -5.04 -3.91
CA VAL A 145 -18.64 -3.95 -4.89
C VAL A 145 -17.44 -4.04 -5.83
N ASP A 146 -17.70 -4.23 -7.11
CA ASP A 146 -16.67 -4.29 -8.15
C ASP A 146 -15.84 -3.00 -8.15
N GLY A 147 -14.51 -3.13 -8.21
CA GLY A 147 -13.59 -1.99 -8.13
C GLY A 147 -13.28 -1.51 -6.70
N ILE A 148 -13.94 -2.04 -5.66
CA ILE A 148 -13.58 -1.79 -4.26
C ILE A 148 -12.90 -3.02 -3.64
N TYR A 149 -11.74 -2.77 -3.04
CA TYR A 149 -10.91 -3.77 -2.39
C TYR A 149 -10.62 -3.35 -0.94
N ALA A 150 -10.31 -4.29 -0.07
CA ALA A 150 -9.83 -3.99 1.29
C ALA A 150 -8.60 -4.83 1.64
N ALA A 151 -7.64 -4.21 2.32
CA ALA A 151 -6.34 -4.80 2.61
C ALA A 151 -5.95 -4.71 4.10
N GLY A 152 -5.05 -5.60 4.51
CA GLY A 152 -4.51 -5.66 5.87
C GLY A 152 -5.60 -5.81 6.95
N ARG A 153 -5.46 -5.07 8.04
CA ARG A 153 -6.32 -5.24 9.23
C ARG A 153 -7.81 -5.01 8.95
N LEU A 154 -8.14 -4.14 7.99
CA LEU A 154 -9.51 -3.80 7.65
C LEU A 154 -10.24 -5.00 7.02
N ALA A 155 -9.50 -5.81 6.28
CA ALA A 155 -9.94 -7.09 5.73
C ALA A 155 -9.87 -8.24 6.76
N ASN A 156 -9.84 -7.92 8.05
CA ASN A 156 -9.79 -8.89 9.16
C ASN A 156 -8.52 -9.78 9.20
N GLU A 157 -7.44 -9.36 8.54
CA GLU A 157 -6.15 -10.05 8.66
C GLU A 157 -5.56 -9.94 10.08
N PRO A 158 -4.73 -10.92 10.49
CA PRO A 158 -3.95 -10.85 11.71
C PRO A 158 -3.14 -9.54 11.81
N HIS A 159 -3.08 -8.99 13.04
CA HIS A 159 -2.40 -7.73 13.31
C HIS A 159 -0.88 -7.93 13.43
N GLN A 160 -0.22 -8.15 12.29
CA GLN A 160 1.22 -8.32 12.15
C GLN A 160 1.69 -7.61 10.87
N SER A 161 2.80 -6.85 10.92
CA SER A 161 3.25 -6.02 9.79
C SER A 161 3.53 -6.84 8.53
N ILE A 162 4.21 -7.99 8.65
CA ILE A 162 4.50 -8.84 7.49
C ILE A 162 3.24 -9.46 6.88
N VAL A 163 2.24 -9.78 7.71
CA VAL A 163 0.94 -10.29 7.24
C VAL A 163 0.17 -9.20 6.51
N ALA A 164 0.14 -7.98 7.07
CA ALA A 164 -0.47 -6.84 6.42
C ALA A 164 0.21 -6.48 5.09
N ALA A 165 1.55 -6.54 5.02
CA ALA A 165 2.31 -6.34 3.78
C ALA A 165 1.97 -7.41 2.75
N GLY A 166 2.01 -8.69 3.14
CA GLY A 166 1.69 -9.82 2.26
C GLY A 166 0.25 -9.77 1.75
N HIS A 167 -0.71 -9.41 2.60
CA HIS A 167 -2.09 -9.22 2.15
C HIS A 167 -2.22 -8.00 1.22
N GLY A 168 -1.60 -6.86 1.55
CA GLY A 168 -1.56 -5.69 0.66
C GLY A 168 -1.01 -6.01 -0.73
N ALA A 169 0.06 -6.81 -0.81
CA ALA A 169 0.61 -7.31 -2.07
C ALA A 169 -0.40 -8.17 -2.85
N LYS A 170 -1.10 -9.10 -2.18
CA LYS A 170 -2.18 -9.90 -2.81
C LYS A 170 -3.30 -9.03 -3.36
N VAL A 171 -3.71 -8.00 -2.63
CA VAL A 171 -4.74 -7.06 -3.09
C VAL A 171 -4.24 -6.24 -4.29
N GLY A 172 -2.97 -5.79 -4.26
CA GLY A 172 -2.34 -5.16 -5.42
C GLY A 172 -2.39 -6.06 -6.66
N LEU A 173 -2.07 -7.36 -6.52
CA LEU A 173 -2.18 -8.34 -7.61
C LEU A 173 -3.62 -8.55 -8.09
N ALA A 174 -4.60 -8.54 -7.18
CA ALA A 174 -6.02 -8.61 -7.55
C ALA A 174 -6.43 -7.40 -8.40
N VAL A 175 -6.01 -6.20 -8.01
CA VAL A 175 -6.25 -4.97 -8.77
C VAL A 175 -5.59 -5.02 -10.15
N ILE A 176 -4.35 -5.48 -10.24
CA ILE A 176 -3.63 -5.65 -11.52
C ILE A 176 -4.40 -6.60 -12.43
N HIS A 177 -4.78 -7.77 -11.91
CA HIS A 177 -5.57 -8.76 -12.64
C HIS A 177 -6.88 -8.17 -13.17
N ASP A 178 -7.61 -7.42 -12.34
CA ASP A 178 -8.90 -6.84 -12.71
C ASP A 178 -8.78 -5.58 -13.58
N SER A 179 -7.56 -5.09 -13.81
CA SER A 179 -7.25 -3.94 -14.67
C SER A 179 -6.78 -4.33 -16.07
N ASP A 180 -6.66 -5.62 -16.36
CA ASP A 180 -6.05 -6.16 -17.58
C ASP A 180 -4.60 -5.67 -17.81
N ALA A 181 -3.95 -5.12 -16.77
CA ALA A 181 -2.56 -4.70 -16.84
C ALA A 181 -1.64 -5.91 -17.00
N ASN A 182 -0.76 -5.85 -17.99
CA ASN A 182 0.20 -6.92 -18.25
C ASN A 182 1.39 -6.81 -17.28
N PHE A 183 1.37 -7.60 -16.22
CA PHE A 183 2.47 -7.70 -15.25
C PHE A 183 2.73 -9.17 -14.91
N TYR A 184 3.99 -9.59 -14.96
CA TYR A 184 4.36 -11.00 -14.78
C TYR A 184 5.09 -11.27 -13.47
N HIS A 185 6.25 -10.64 -13.21
CA HIS A 185 7.06 -10.88 -12.01
C HIS A 185 7.62 -9.61 -11.37
N ASP A 186 8.01 -9.71 -10.11
CA ASP A 186 8.65 -8.66 -9.31
C ASP A 186 10.19 -8.65 -9.40
N TRP A 187 10.78 -9.52 -10.21
CA TRP A 187 12.24 -9.62 -10.42
C TRP A 187 12.69 -9.26 -11.82
N VAL A 188 13.97 -8.93 -11.90
CA VAL A 188 14.74 -8.67 -13.11
C VAL A 188 15.62 -9.88 -13.41
N ALA A 189 15.72 -10.27 -14.68
CA ALA A 189 16.50 -11.42 -15.10
C ALA A 189 17.87 -10.99 -15.67
N PRO A 190 18.90 -11.86 -15.62
CA PRO A 190 20.13 -11.60 -16.35
C PRO A 190 19.90 -11.70 -17.88
N GLU A 191 20.71 -10.99 -18.65
CA GLU A 191 20.72 -11.03 -20.12
C GLU A 191 20.77 -12.48 -20.63
N GLY A 192 19.85 -12.81 -21.55
CA GLY A 192 19.78 -14.15 -22.13
C GLY A 192 18.98 -15.16 -21.32
N TYR A 193 18.44 -14.82 -20.15
CA TYR A 193 17.70 -15.77 -19.31
C TYR A 193 16.49 -16.38 -20.04
N PHE A 194 15.64 -15.57 -20.66
CA PHE A 194 14.54 -15.95 -21.54
C PHE A 194 15.01 -16.01 -23.00
N THR A 195 15.65 -14.95 -23.48
CA THR A 195 15.98 -14.78 -24.90
C THR A 195 16.98 -15.83 -25.40
N GLY A 196 17.92 -16.27 -24.55
CA GLY A 196 18.85 -17.36 -24.85
C GLY A 196 18.21 -18.75 -24.94
N ARG A 197 16.92 -18.88 -24.61
CA ARG A 197 16.11 -20.10 -24.76
C ARG A 197 15.03 -19.96 -25.84
N ASP A 198 15.16 -18.98 -26.73
CA ASP A 198 14.17 -18.64 -27.78
C ASP A 198 12.77 -18.34 -27.19
N ARG A 199 12.74 -17.66 -26.04
CA ARG A 199 11.50 -17.21 -25.38
C ARG A 199 11.45 -15.69 -25.31
N ASP A 200 10.28 -15.13 -25.56
CA ASP A 200 10.03 -13.71 -25.32
C ASP A 200 10.20 -13.37 -23.84
N VAL A 201 10.73 -12.18 -23.56
CA VAL A 201 10.76 -11.62 -22.21
C VAL A 201 9.30 -11.35 -21.79
N PRO A 202 8.84 -11.93 -20.66
CA PRO A 202 7.46 -11.74 -20.24
C PRO A 202 7.13 -10.26 -19.95
N PRO A 203 5.85 -9.85 -20.08
CA PRO A 203 5.46 -8.47 -19.77
C PRO A 203 5.82 -8.05 -18.33
N GLY A 204 6.40 -6.86 -18.18
CA GLY A 204 6.85 -6.36 -16.89
C GLY A 204 8.15 -6.98 -16.36
N CYS A 205 8.75 -7.93 -17.10
CA CYS A 205 10.11 -8.38 -16.86
C CYS A 205 11.09 -7.62 -17.77
N GLU A 206 12.32 -7.51 -17.30
CA GLU A 206 13.45 -7.01 -18.09
C GLU A 206 14.63 -7.98 -17.94
N GLU A 207 15.49 -8.01 -18.94
CA GLU A 207 16.78 -8.68 -18.88
C GLU A 207 17.88 -7.61 -18.84
N ILE A 208 18.80 -7.70 -17.89
CA ILE A 208 19.90 -6.73 -17.71
C ILE A 208 21.25 -7.43 -17.79
N ASP A 209 22.25 -6.71 -18.30
CA ASP A 209 23.63 -7.19 -18.30
C ASP A 209 24.27 -7.14 -16.90
N ASP A 210 25.49 -7.65 -16.77
CA ASP A 210 26.18 -7.69 -15.48
C ASP A 210 26.61 -6.31 -14.99
N ASP A 211 26.88 -5.37 -15.91
CA ASP A 211 27.28 -4.00 -15.57
C ASP A 211 26.09 -3.26 -14.94
N GLU A 212 24.91 -3.31 -15.56
CA GLU A 212 23.68 -2.73 -15.00
C GLU A 212 23.28 -3.40 -13.68
N ARG A 213 23.44 -4.72 -13.56
CA ARG A 213 23.20 -5.43 -12.29
C ARG A 213 24.09 -4.88 -11.17
N LEU A 214 25.38 -4.68 -11.44
CA LEU A 214 26.34 -4.12 -10.47
C LEU A 214 26.03 -2.66 -10.13
N GLU A 215 25.62 -1.85 -11.11
CA GLU A 215 25.20 -0.46 -10.88
C GLU A 215 23.97 -0.38 -9.97
N ARG A 216 22.96 -1.22 -10.22
CA ARG A 216 21.75 -1.29 -9.38
C ARG A 216 22.06 -1.78 -7.97
N ASP A 217 22.94 -2.76 -7.81
CA ASP A 217 23.41 -3.25 -6.50
C ASP A 217 24.13 -2.13 -5.72
N GLU A 218 25.02 -1.37 -6.38
CA GLU A 218 25.73 -0.26 -5.74
C GLU A 218 24.79 0.88 -5.35
N GLN A 219 23.81 1.21 -6.19
CA GLN A 219 22.77 2.18 -5.87
C GLN A 219 21.95 1.75 -4.65
N ALA A 220 21.54 0.48 -4.59
CA ALA A 220 20.82 -0.08 -3.45
C ALA A 220 21.66 -0.03 -2.17
N ARG A 221 22.94 -0.40 -2.26
CA ARG A 221 23.88 -0.33 -1.13
C ARG A 221 24.06 1.10 -0.62
N ALA A 222 24.27 2.06 -1.51
CA ALA A 222 24.46 3.47 -1.17
C ALA A 222 23.21 4.04 -0.50
N ARG A 223 22.02 3.77 -1.03
CA ARG A 223 20.74 4.19 -0.44
C ARG A 223 20.56 3.65 0.98
N MET A 224 20.86 2.38 1.19
CA MET A 224 20.74 1.79 2.53
C MET A 224 21.75 2.40 3.50
N LEU A 225 23.00 2.62 3.08
CA LEU A 225 23.98 3.30 3.95
C LEU A 225 23.55 4.72 4.33
N GLU A 226 23.02 5.49 3.38
CA GLU A 226 22.43 6.81 3.64
C GLU A 226 21.25 6.71 4.62
N ALA A 227 20.34 5.77 4.38
CA ALA A 227 19.17 5.56 5.22
C ALA A 227 19.51 5.07 6.65
N PHE A 228 20.74 4.68 6.95
CA PHE A 228 21.14 4.27 8.30
C PHE A 228 22.35 5.05 8.83
N SER A 229 22.77 6.13 8.16
CA SER A 229 23.97 6.87 8.53
C SER A 229 23.80 7.62 9.86
N GLU A 230 22.59 8.10 10.14
CA GLU A 230 22.24 8.80 11.38
C GLU A 230 21.00 8.18 12.03
N PRO A 231 20.90 8.18 13.38
CA PRO A 231 19.69 7.80 14.09
C PRO A 231 18.47 8.62 13.62
N LEU A 232 17.28 8.04 13.69
CA LEU A 232 16.07 8.83 13.50
C LEU A 232 15.82 9.69 14.74
N ASP A 233 15.70 11.00 14.55
CA ASP A 233 15.33 11.94 15.62
C ASP A 233 13.86 11.82 16.03
N GLU A 234 13.01 11.34 15.11
CA GLU A 234 11.58 11.12 15.35
C GLU A 234 11.39 10.16 16.53
N GLN A 235 10.42 10.44 17.41
CA GLN A 235 10.13 9.63 18.61
C GLN A 235 8.77 8.92 18.50
N PRO A 236 8.59 7.72 19.10
CA PRO A 236 7.34 7.01 18.99
C PRO A 236 6.22 7.80 19.66
N THR A 237 5.05 7.86 19.03
CA THR A 237 3.88 8.49 19.63
C THR A 237 3.18 7.52 20.58
N MET A 238 2.96 7.95 21.82
CA MET A 238 2.22 7.15 22.81
C MET A 238 0.76 6.94 22.40
N HIS A 239 0.14 5.89 22.93
CA HIS A 239 -1.28 5.64 22.71
C HIS A 239 -2.12 6.82 23.26
N PRO A 240 -3.19 7.28 22.56
CA PRO A 240 -3.99 8.43 23.00
C PRO A 240 -4.52 8.34 24.44
N SER A 241 -4.88 7.13 24.88
CA SER A 241 -5.37 6.88 26.25
C SER A 241 -4.32 7.14 27.34
N VAL A 242 -3.04 7.31 27.00
CA VAL A 242 -1.99 7.65 27.98
C VAL A 242 -2.03 9.14 28.31
N ALA A 243 -2.40 10.01 27.35
CA ALA A 243 -2.49 11.45 27.56
C ALA A 243 -3.70 11.86 28.42
N GLU A 244 -4.78 11.07 28.44
CA GLU A 244 -5.97 11.33 29.25
C GLU A 244 -5.71 11.20 30.76
N THR A 245 -4.66 10.49 31.17
CA THR A 245 -4.30 10.31 32.59
C THR A 245 -3.59 11.50 33.24
N ASP A 246 -3.06 12.45 32.46
CA ASP A 246 -2.28 13.58 32.99
C ASP A 246 -3.15 14.83 33.27
N THR A 247 -4.45 14.79 33.02
CA THR A 247 -5.39 15.91 33.30
C THR A 247 -6.21 15.74 34.58
N GLU A 248 -6.00 14.66 35.34
CA GLU A 248 -6.61 14.41 36.65
C GLU A 248 -5.56 14.33 37.77
N ASN A 249 -4.82 15.43 38.03
CA ASN A 249 -4.14 15.66 39.30
C ASN A 249 -3.97 17.16 39.60
#